data_AF-A0A7D5N7S4-F1
#
_entry.id   AF-A0A7D5N7S4-F1
#
_cell.length_a   1.000
_cell.length_b   1.000
_cell.length_c   1.000
_cell.angle_alpha   90.00
_cell.angle_beta   90.00
_cell.angle_gamma   90.00
#
_symmetry.space_group_name_H-M   'P 1'
#
loop_
_entity.id
_entity.type
_entity.pdbx_description
1 polymer ?
#
loop_
_entity_poly.entity_id
_entity_poly.type
_entity_poly.pdbx_seq_one_letter_code
_entity_poly.pdbx_strand_id
1 'polypeptide(L)'
;MAPSAGGTHYGLYLDVTKAGSYAAYIKGRVAIGSTSSNQYILPESRGTANQVMQTDVNGIVTWVNPSAVFSETDPKVGTLTANYIPKWGTSTLQNGSIFDNGKVGIGTSVPSARLHVSDSSVVFTGPATLPTIAGATPVSGTGVRMLWYPDKAAFRAGGVFIGDAWSKDSIGKYSVACGQTTKATNHGTSAFGSYSEASGVNSFAAGNIPRRQAP
;
A
#
# COMPACT_ATOMS: atom_id res chain seq x y z
N MET A 1 -36.95 -50.97 -17.41
CA MET A 1 -37.91 -50.91 -16.29
C MET A 1 -37.23 -50.18 -15.14
N ALA A 2 -37.72 -48.99 -14.79
CA ALA A 2 -37.27 -48.30 -13.59
C ALA A 2 -37.95 -48.95 -12.38
N PRO A 3 -37.24 -49.40 -11.34
CA PRO A 3 -37.89 -49.79 -10.10
C PRO A 3 -38.22 -48.49 -9.34
N SER A 4 -39.36 -47.87 -9.63
CA SER A 4 -39.91 -46.85 -8.73
C SER A 4 -40.86 -47.55 -7.76
N ALA A 5 -40.28 -48.25 -6.78
CA ALA A 5 -40.99 -48.48 -5.54
C ALA A 5 -40.86 -47.20 -4.69
N GLY A 6 -41.97 -46.72 -4.14
CA GLY A 6 -41.95 -45.56 -3.24
C GLY A 6 -41.35 -45.93 -1.87
N GLY A 7 -40.64 -44.99 -1.25
CA GLY A 7 -40.00 -45.17 0.05
C GLY A 7 -38.51 -44.83 0.05
N THR A 8 -37.85 -44.89 1.21
CA THR A 8 -36.40 -44.67 1.30
C THR A 8 -35.67 -45.98 1.00
N HIS A 9 -34.82 -45.96 -0.03
CA HIS A 9 -34.01 -47.11 -0.41
C HIS A 9 -32.59 -46.96 0.13
N TYR A 10 -32.07 -48.01 0.74
CA TYR A 10 -30.69 -48.08 1.22
C TYR A 10 -29.97 -49.22 0.49
N GLY A 11 -28.73 -48.98 0.05
CA GLY A 11 -27.86 -50.05 -0.42
C GLY A 11 -27.37 -50.93 0.74
N LEU A 12 -26.97 -50.29 1.85
CA LEU A 12 -26.61 -50.90 3.13
C LEU A 12 -27.09 -49.96 4.24
N TYR A 13 -27.75 -50.49 5.26
CA TYR A 13 -28.06 -49.77 6.51
C TYR A 13 -27.40 -50.52 7.67
N LEU A 14 -26.46 -49.87 8.36
CA LEU A 14 -25.69 -50.45 9.45
C LEU A 14 -25.78 -49.52 10.65
N ASP A 15 -26.27 -50.01 11.78
CA ASP A 15 -26.45 -49.26 13.02
C ASP A 15 -25.78 -49.98 14.19
N VAL A 16 -24.88 -49.30 14.89
CA VAL A 16 -24.16 -49.81 16.06
C VAL A 16 -24.14 -48.73 17.14
N THR A 17 -24.84 -49.00 18.24
CA THR A 17 -25.09 -48.04 19.32
C THR A 17 -24.07 -48.11 20.47
N LYS A 18 -23.19 -49.13 20.46
CA LYS A 18 -22.15 -49.31 21.48
C LYS A 18 -20.94 -48.40 21.21
N ALA A 19 -20.59 -47.57 22.19
CA ALA A 19 -19.40 -46.71 22.12
C ALA A 19 -18.11 -47.52 21.89
N GLY A 20 -17.25 -47.05 20.98
CA GLY A 20 -15.99 -47.71 20.63
C GLY A 20 -16.12 -48.93 19.70
N SER A 21 -17.32 -49.25 19.22
CA SER A 21 -17.55 -50.28 18.19
C SER A 21 -17.65 -49.66 16.79
N TYR A 22 -17.59 -50.50 15.77
CA TYR A 22 -17.66 -50.08 14.36
C TYR A 22 -18.86 -50.76 13.67
N ALA A 23 -19.62 -49.99 12.89
CA ALA A 23 -20.69 -50.52 12.05
C ALA A 23 -20.17 -51.42 10.92
N ALA A 24 -18.90 -51.26 10.53
CA ALA A 24 -18.19 -52.16 9.63
C ALA A 24 -16.69 -52.20 9.96
N TYR A 25 -16.08 -53.37 9.81
CA TYR A 25 -14.63 -53.58 9.78
C TYR A 25 -14.30 -54.33 8.50
N ILE A 26 -13.69 -53.65 7.53
CA ILE A 26 -13.43 -54.20 6.20
C ILE A 26 -11.94 -54.48 6.08
N LYS A 27 -11.58 -55.76 5.95
CA LYS A 27 -10.22 -56.19 5.68
C LYS A 27 -10.04 -56.41 4.18
N GLY A 28 -9.10 -55.68 3.59
CA GLY A 28 -8.81 -55.74 2.16
C GLY A 28 -8.97 -54.38 1.48
N ARG A 29 -8.75 -54.36 0.16
CA ARG A 29 -8.83 -53.15 -0.65
C ARG A 29 -10.29 -52.67 -0.72
N VAL A 30 -10.50 -51.38 -0.43
CA VAL A 30 -11.82 -50.74 -0.49
C VAL A 30 -11.84 -49.74 -1.64
N ALA A 31 -12.82 -49.87 -2.52
CA ALA A 31 -13.07 -48.95 -3.61
C ALA A 31 -14.52 -48.44 -3.56
N ILE A 32 -14.72 -47.16 -3.84
CA ILE A 32 -16.04 -46.52 -3.87
C ILE A 32 -16.23 -45.87 -5.23
N GLY A 33 -17.23 -46.29 -6.00
CA GLY A 33 -17.43 -45.82 -7.36
C GLY A 33 -18.66 -46.40 -8.03
N SER A 34 -19.01 -45.85 -9.20
CA SER A 34 -20.14 -46.35 -10.02
C SER A 34 -19.71 -47.29 -11.14
N THR A 35 -18.44 -47.23 -11.55
CA THR A 35 -17.83 -48.11 -12.56
C THR A 35 -16.38 -48.40 -12.21
N SER A 36 -15.77 -49.39 -12.85
CA SER A 36 -14.34 -49.73 -12.64
C SER A 36 -13.38 -48.60 -13.02
N SER A 37 -13.79 -47.69 -13.89
CA SER A 37 -13.02 -46.49 -14.28
C SER A 37 -13.36 -45.24 -13.47
N ASN A 38 -14.41 -45.27 -12.65
CA ASN A 38 -14.87 -44.15 -11.82
C ASN A 38 -15.00 -44.59 -10.37
N GLN A 39 -13.88 -45.04 -9.80
CA GLN A 39 -13.79 -45.48 -8.42
C GLN A 39 -12.62 -44.81 -7.70
N TYR A 40 -12.84 -44.47 -6.44
CA TYR A 40 -11.79 -44.05 -5.52
C TYR A 40 -11.34 -45.24 -4.70
N ILE A 41 -10.06 -45.61 -4.81
CA ILE A 41 -9.46 -46.73 -4.09
C ILE A 41 -8.75 -46.19 -2.86
N LEU A 42 -9.23 -46.55 -1.67
CA LEU A 42 -8.70 -46.07 -0.39
C LEU A 42 -7.33 -46.69 -0.06
N PRO A 43 -6.49 -45.99 0.74
CA PRO A 43 -5.20 -46.54 1.18
C PRO A 43 -5.36 -47.83 1.99
N GLU A 44 -4.44 -48.78 1.82
CA GLU A 44 -4.44 -50.06 2.55
C GLU A 44 -4.08 -49.90 4.04
N SER A 45 -3.66 -48.71 4.47
CA SER A 45 -3.31 -48.38 5.84
C SER A 45 -3.68 -46.95 6.21
N ARG A 46 -3.79 -46.68 7.51
CA ARG A 46 -3.94 -45.32 8.05
C ARG A 46 -2.68 -44.49 7.76
N GLY A 47 -2.89 -43.18 7.59
CA GLY A 47 -1.81 -42.22 7.53
C GLY A 47 -1.14 -42.01 8.89
N THR A 48 -0.02 -41.30 8.85
CA THR A 48 0.59 -40.69 10.03
C THR A 48 -0.14 -39.40 10.40
N ALA A 49 0.21 -38.82 11.55
CA ALA A 49 -0.37 -37.54 11.97
C ALA A 49 -0.15 -36.45 10.90
N ASN A 50 -1.14 -35.56 10.75
CA ASN A 50 -1.12 -34.38 9.89
C ASN A 50 -1.04 -34.64 8.37
N GLN A 51 -1.34 -35.85 7.90
CA GLN A 51 -1.49 -36.14 6.47
C GLN A 51 -2.92 -35.89 5.99
N VAL A 52 -3.06 -35.59 4.70
CA VAL A 52 -4.35 -35.52 3.99
C VAL A 52 -4.39 -36.59 2.90
N MET A 53 -5.60 -36.96 2.47
CA MET A 53 -5.80 -37.88 1.36
C MET A 53 -5.86 -37.10 0.03
N GLN A 54 -5.11 -37.54 -0.98
CA GLN A 54 -5.12 -36.96 -2.33
C GLN A 54 -5.36 -38.06 -3.37
N THR A 55 -6.15 -37.72 -4.40
CA THR A 55 -6.48 -38.59 -5.53
C THR A 55 -5.52 -38.38 -6.69
N ASP A 56 -5.16 -39.46 -7.39
CA ASP A 56 -4.54 -39.38 -8.73
C ASP A 56 -5.60 -39.43 -9.85
N VAL A 57 -5.15 -39.45 -11.11
CA VAL A 57 -6.03 -39.48 -12.31
C VAL A 57 -6.81 -40.79 -12.43
N ASN A 58 -6.33 -41.86 -11.78
CA ASN A 58 -6.92 -43.20 -11.81
C ASN A 58 -7.81 -43.47 -10.59
N GLY A 59 -8.03 -42.46 -9.73
CA GLY A 59 -8.81 -42.58 -8.51
C GLY A 59 -8.08 -43.30 -7.36
N ILE A 60 -6.77 -43.51 -7.44
CA ILE A 60 -6.00 -44.01 -6.29
C ILE A 60 -5.90 -42.88 -5.25
N VAL A 61 -6.35 -43.16 -4.03
CA VAL A 61 -6.22 -42.26 -2.89
C VAL A 61 -4.95 -42.62 -2.11
N THR A 62 -4.11 -41.64 -1.86
CA THR A 62 -2.86 -41.81 -1.08
C THR A 62 -2.77 -40.78 0.04
N TRP A 63 -2.01 -41.11 1.10
CA TRP A 63 -1.67 -40.15 2.15
C TRP A 63 -0.51 -39.29 1.72
N VAL A 64 -0.70 -37.98 1.81
CA VAL A 64 0.29 -36.97 1.44
C VAL A 64 0.43 -35.94 2.55
N ASN A 65 1.64 -35.46 2.76
CA ASN A 65 1.84 -34.30 3.62
C ASN A 65 1.27 -33.07 2.91
N PRO A 66 0.49 -32.20 3.58
CA PRO A 66 -0.07 -31.00 2.97
C PRO A 66 0.96 -30.14 2.23
N SER A 67 2.19 -30.06 2.73
CA SER A 67 3.30 -29.34 2.09
C SER A 67 3.71 -29.86 0.72
N ALA A 68 3.37 -31.11 0.37
CA ALA A 68 3.61 -31.69 -0.96
C ALA A 68 2.43 -31.45 -1.93
N VAL A 69 1.24 -31.14 -1.40
CA VAL A 69 0.01 -30.91 -2.18
C VAL A 69 -0.15 -29.45 -2.53
N PHE A 70 0.14 -28.59 -1.56
CA PHE A 70 0.14 -27.15 -1.72
C PHE A 70 1.58 -26.70 -1.94
N SER A 71 2.09 -26.91 -3.16
CA SER A 71 3.23 -26.10 -3.61
C SER A 71 2.70 -24.72 -3.95
N GLU A 72 2.38 -23.96 -2.92
CA GLU A 72 2.19 -22.54 -3.05
C GLU A 72 3.56 -21.98 -3.46
N THR A 73 3.76 -21.82 -4.77
CA THR A 73 4.62 -20.75 -5.23
C THR A 73 3.78 -19.49 -5.10
N ASP A 74 3.50 -19.13 -3.84
CA ASP A 74 3.18 -17.75 -3.50
C ASP A 74 4.28 -16.94 -4.18
N PRO A 75 4.06 -15.68 -4.59
CA PRO A 75 5.23 -14.84 -4.77
C PRO A 75 5.95 -14.90 -3.44
N LYS A 76 7.04 -15.72 -3.37
CA LYS A 76 7.83 -15.92 -2.17
C LYS A 76 7.99 -14.52 -1.63
N VAL A 77 7.59 -14.27 -0.39
CA VAL A 77 8.07 -13.10 0.33
C VAL A 77 9.58 -13.15 0.12
N GLY A 78 10.04 -12.36 -0.85
CA GLY A 78 11.35 -12.57 -1.44
C GLY A 78 12.37 -12.44 -0.33
N THR A 79 13.57 -12.97 -0.51
CA THR A 79 14.66 -12.54 0.35
C THR A 79 14.96 -11.09 -0.01
N LEU A 80 14.28 -10.16 0.66
CA LEU A 80 14.43 -8.73 0.47
C LEU A 80 15.59 -8.23 1.32
N THR A 81 16.24 -7.17 0.84
CA THR A 81 17.23 -6.47 1.66
C THR A 81 16.50 -5.72 2.77
N ALA A 82 16.99 -5.83 4.01
CA ALA A 82 16.42 -5.09 5.14
C ALA A 82 16.28 -3.59 4.80
N ASN A 83 15.23 -2.97 5.35
CA ASN A 83 14.87 -1.56 5.16
C ASN A 83 14.33 -1.20 3.75
N TYR A 84 14.29 -2.10 2.77
CA TYR A 84 13.59 -1.80 1.52
C TYR A 84 12.10 -2.08 1.66
N ILE A 85 11.28 -1.09 1.29
CA ILE A 85 9.84 -1.29 1.15
C ILE A 85 9.61 -2.15 -0.12
N PRO A 86 8.92 -3.31 -0.01
CA PRO A 86 8.73 -4.21 -1.16
C PRO A 86 7.90 -3.59 -2.28
N LYS A 87 8.15 -4.00 -3.52
CA LYS A 87 7.23 -3.80 -4.66
C LYS A 87 6.90 -5.13 -5.34
N TRP A 88 5.72 -5.21 -5.94
CA TRP A 88 5.37 -6.33 -6.82
C TRP A 88 6.22 -6.28 -8.10
N GLY A 89 7.03 -7.31 -8.30
CA GLY A 89 7.64 -7.61 -9.60
C GLY A 89 6.69 -8.40 -10.49
N THR A 90 7.19 -8.87 -11.63
CA THR A 90 6.39 -9.67 -12.59
C THR A 90 6.03 -11.07 -12.07
N SER A 91 6.83 -11.62 -11.14
CA SER A 91 6.64 -12.97 -10.60
C SER A 91 6.98 -13.12 -9.11
N THR A 92 7.61 -12.14 -8.46
CA THR A 92 7.96 -12.16 -7.03
C THR A 92 7.94 -10.76 -6.44
N LEU A 93 7.92 -10.65 -5.11
CA LEU A 93 8.31 -9.39 -4.46
C LEU A 93 9.79 -9.08 -4.75
N GLN A 94 10.08 -7.81 -4.96
CA GLN A 94 11.42 -7.27 -5.18
C GLN A 94 11.63 -6.04 -4.31
N ASN A 95 12.89 -5.64 -4.11
CA ASN A 95 13.18 -4.36 -3.47
C ASN A 95 12.52 -3.23 -4.25
N GLY A 96 11.78 -2.38 -3.55
CA GLY A 96 11.30 -1.11 -4.10
C GLY A 96 12.42 -0.08 -4.25
N SER A 97 12.08 1.09 -4.75
CA SER A 97 12.97 2.26 -4.74
C SER A 97 12.97 3.00 -3.40
N ILE A 98 12.00 2.70 -2.53
CA ILE A 98 11.87 3.33 -1.22
C ILE A 98 12.65 2.50 -0.19
N PHE A 99 13.56 3.18 0.49
CA PHE A 99 14.36 2.67 1.59
C PHE A 99 13.93 3.39 2.87
N ASP A 100 13.69 2.65 3.95
CA ASP A 100 13.30 3.18 5.25
C ASP A 100 14.11 2.51 6.37
N ASN A 101 15.09 3.24 6.90
CA ASN A 101 15.85 2.87 8.09
C ASN A 101 15.57 3.83 9.27
N GLY A 102 14.38 4.42 9.32
CA GLY A 102 14.05 5.59 10.15
C GLY A 102 14.26 6.92 9.42
N LYS A 103 14.91 6.89 8.26
CA LYS A 103 14.91 7.95 7.24
C LYS A 103 14.43 7.34 5.92
N VAL A 104 13.63 8.10 5.17
CA VAL A 104 13.11 7.68 3.87
C VAL A 104 14.06 8.13 2.77
N GLY A 105 14.69 7.16 2.11
CA GLY A 105 15.40 7.34 0.85
C GLY A 105 14.54 6.92 -0.34
N ILE A 106 14.52 7.69 -1.41
CA ILE A 106 13.97 7.27 -2.71
C ILE A 106 15.14 7.23 -3.69
N GLY A 107 15.47 6.03 -4.17
CA GLY A 107 16.63 5.81 -5.05
C GLY A 107 17.98 5.79 -4.34
N THR A 108 18.01 5.72 -2.99
CA THR A 108 19.25 5.64 -2.20
C THR A 108 19.03 4.86 -0.91
N SER A 109 20.01 4.05 -0.51
CA SER A 109 20.04 3.32 0.77
C SER A 109 20.80 4.05 1.89
N VAL A 110 21.33 5.24 1.60
CA VAL A 110 22.07 6.08 2.56
C VAL A 110 21.44 7.47 2.64
N PRO A 111 20.18 7.60 3.07
CA PRO A 111 19.51 8.89 3.19
C PRO A 111 20.22 9.83 4.18
N SER A 112 20.60 11.02 3.72
CA SER A 112 21.28 12.03 4.55
C SER A 112 20.30 12.82 5.43
N ALA A 113 19.05 12.99 4.98
CA ALA A 113 17.96 13.65 5.71
C ALA A 113 16.76 12.69 5.91
N ARG A 114 15.75 13.11 6.69
CA ARG A 114 14.53 12.28 6.92
C ARG A 114 13.83 11.88 5.62
N LEU A 115 13.91 12.74 4.60
CA LEU A 115 13.53 12.45 3.22
C LEU A 115 14.73 12.79 2.33
N HIS A 116 15.22 11.84 1.55
CA HIS A 116 16.27 12.05 0.56
C HIS A 116 15.86 11.38 -0.76
N VAL A 117 15.70 12.16 -1.82
CA VAL A 117 15.50 11.64 -3.18
C VAL A 117 16.81 11.76 -3.94
N SER A 118 17.32 10.66 -4.49
CA SER A 118 18.60 10.59 -5.22
C SER A 118 18.38 10.28 -6.70
N ASP A 119 19.22 10.86 -7.56
CA ASP A 119 19.34 10.55 -9.00
C ASP A 119 18.04 10.67 -9.83
N SER A 120 17.13 11.56 -9.42
CA SER A 120 15.92 11.91 -10.19
C SER A 120 15.34 13.28 -9.79
N SER A 121 14.35 13.74 -10.55
CA SER A 121 13.60 14.97 -10.26
C SER A 121 12.46 14.72 -9.27
N VAL A 122 12.12 15.74 -8.47
CA VAL A 122 10.91 15.74 -7.64
C VAL A 122 9.91 16.72 -8.23
N VAL A 123 8.70 16.23 -8.56
CA VAL A 123 7.61 17.05 -9.12
C VAL A 123 6.48 17.16 -8.10
N PHE A 124 6.10 18.40 -7.78
CA PHE A 124 4.93 18.70 -6.96
C PHE A 124 3.85 19.33 -7.84
N THR A 125 2.68 18.68 -7.92
CA THR A 125 1.56 19.17 -8.72
C THR A 125 0.52 19.89 -7.86
N GLY A 126 -0.36 20.64 -8.51
CA GLY A 126 -1.54 21.26 -7.95
C GLY A 126 -2.73 21.11 -8.91
N PRO A 127 -3.90 21.68 -8.58
CA PRO A 127 -5.05 21.64 -9.48
C PRO A 127 -4.75 22.37 -10.79
N ALA A 128 -5.32 21.89 -11.91
CA ALA A 128 -5.14 22.49 -13.24
C ALA A 128 -5.66 23.94 -13.34
N THR A 129 -6.66 24.28 -12.53
CA THR A 129 -7.16 25.64 -12.34
C THR A 129 -7.18 25.96 -10.86
N LEU A 130 -6.72 27.14 -10.45
CA LEU A 130 -6.76 27.54 -9.04
C LEU A 130 -8.21 27.65 -8.54
N PRO A 131 -8.51 27.16 -7.33
CA PRO A 131 -9.85 27.28 -6.76
C PRO A 131 -10.24 28.75 -6.56
N THR A 132 -11.54 29.04 -6.69
CA THR A 132 -12.11 30.37 -6.40
C THR A 132 -11.89 30.76 -4.94
N ILE A 133 -12.00 29.77 -4.04
CA ILE A 133 -11.73 29.90 -2.60
C ILE A 133 -10.60 28.93 -2.24
N ALA A 134 -9.45 29.46 -1.85
CA ALA A 134 -8.33 28.63 -1.42
C ALA A 134 -8.55 28.03 -0.02
N GLY A 135 -8.09 26.81 0.24
CA GLY A 135 -8.11 26.14 1.55
C GLY A 135 -7.11 26.75 2.54
N ALA A 136 -7.03 26.26 3.77
CA ALA A 136 -5.97 26.69 4.69
C ALA A 136 -4.59 26.23 4.19
N THR A 137 -3.52 26.92 4.62
CA THR A 137 -2.16 26.39 4.39
C THR A 137 -1.93 25.15 5.25
N PRO A 138 -1.11 24.18 4.82
CA PRO A 138 -0.79 22.98 5.60
C PRO A 138 -0.21 23.27 6.99
N VAL A 139 0.46 24.41 7.14
CA VAL A 139 0.99 24.94 8.42
C VAL A 139 0.89 26.46 8.39
N SER A 140 0.63 27.08 9.54
CA SER A 140 0.57 28.53 9.74
C SER A 140 1.30 28.92 11.02
N GLY A 141 1.50 30.22 11.24
CA GLY A 141 2.21 30.75 12.41
C GLY A 141 3.73 30.71 12.29
N THR A 142 4.41 30.86 13.43
CA THR A 142 5.86 30.97 13.53
C THR A 142 6.57 29.65 13.19
N GLY A 143 7.84 29.74 12.80
CA GLY A 143 8.70 28.60 12.50
C GLY A 143 9.24 28.56 11.07
N VAL A 144 10.23 27.70 10.85
CA VAL A 144 10.88 27.49 9.55
C VAL A 144 10.15 26.43 8.73
N ARG A 145 10.04 26.64 7.42
CA ARG A 145 9.38 25.74 6.49
C ARG A 145 9.77 26.01 5.05
N MET A 146 9.74 24.95 4.25
CA MET A 146 9.51 25.03 2.81
C MET A 146 8.04 24.68 2.58
N LEU A 147 7.31 25.49 1.83
CA LEU A 147 5.89 25.28 1.57
C LEU A 147 5.60 25.49 0.08
N TRP A 148 5.13 24.41 -0.55
CA TRP A 148 4.37 24.46 -1.78
C TRP A 148 2.88 24.54 -1.43
N TYR A 149 2.20 25.60 -1.87
CA TYR A 149 0.77 25.80 -1.60
C TYR A 149 -0.01 25.75 -2.92
N PRO A 150 -0.57 24.57 -3.27
CA PRO A 150 -1.11 24.31 -4.60
C PRO A 150 -2.34 25.15 -4.94
N ASP A 151 -3.20 25.46 -3.96
CA ASP A 151 -4.41 26.27 -4.17
C ASP A 151 -4.13 27.71 -4.63
N LYS A 152 -2.88 28.16 -4.49
CA LYS A 152 -2.42 29.45 -5.00
C LYS A 152 -1.21 29.32 -5.92
N ALA A 153 -0.78 28.11 -6.29
CA ALA A 153 0.47 27.86 -7.02
C ALA A 153 1.66 28.66 -6.46
N ALA A 154 1.77 28.71 -5.12
CA ALA A 154 2.70 29.60 -4.44
C ALA A 154 3.82 28.81 -3.74
N PHE A 155 5.03 29.34 -3.80
CA PHE A 155 6.20 28.74 -3.16
C PHE A 155 6.73 29.63 -2.02
N ARG A 156 7.09 29.01 -0.89
CA ARG A 156 7.72 29.66 0.26
C ARG A 156 8.92 28.86 0.75
N ALA A 157 10.00 29.55 1.14
CA ALA A 157 11.16 28.91 1.78
C ALA A 157 11.86 29.83 2.76
N GLY A 158 12.09 29.37 3.99
CA GLY A 158 12.65 30.19 5.07
C GLY A 158 11.83 30.06 6.35
N GLY A 159 11.48 31.15 7.02
CA GLY A 159 10.71 31.06 8.26
C GLY A 159 9.92 32.29 8.64
N VAL A 160 8.94 32.10 9.50
CA VAL A 160 8.11 33.17 10.06
C VAL A 160 8.55 33.38 11.50
N PHE A 161 9.08 34.56 11.79
CA PHE A 161 9.54 34.89 13.13
C PHE A 161 8.41 35.37 14.02
N ILE A 162 7.51 36.17 13.46
CA ILE A 162 6.37 36.77 14.17
C ILE A 162 5.19 36.95 13.23
N GLY A 163 3.99 36.90 13.79
CA GLY A 163 2.75 37.18 13.08
C GLY A 163 2.32 36.04 12.16
N ASP A 164 1.61 36.41 11.10
CA ASP A 164 0.82 35.53 10.25
C ASP A 164 1.38 35.38 8.83
N ALA A 165 2.65 35.77 8.61
CA ALA A 165 3.28 35.61 7.31
C ALA A 165 3.13 34.16 6.81
N TRP A 166 2.91 34.02 5.52
CA TRP A 166 2.64 32.72 4.87
C TRP A 166 1.42 31.96 5.42
N SER A 167 0.50 32.64 6.11
CA SER A 167 -0.88 32.17 6.24
C SER A 167 -1.62 32.41 4.91
N LYS A 168 -2.77 31.74 4.74
CA LYS A 168 -3.61 31.85 3.54
C LYS A 168 -3.74 33.28 3.02
N ASP A 169 -4.05 34.26 3.87
CA ASP A 169 -4.32 35.64 3.46
C ASP A 169 -3.05 36.45 3.14
N SER A 170 -1.90 36.00 3.65
CA SER A 170 -0.58 36.58 3.36
C SER A 170 0.12 35.89 2.16
N ILE A 171 -0.62 35.13 1.34
CA ILE A 171 -0.11 34.47 0.14
C ILE A 171 -0.93 34.87 -1.09
N GLY A 172 -0.28 35.45 -2.10
CA GLY A 172 -0.86 35.76 -3.40
C GLY A 172 -0.85 34.56 -4.35
N LYS A 173 -1.70 34.61 -5.38
CA LYS A 173 -1.70 33.61 -6.48
C LYS A 173 -0.39 33.70 -7.28
N TYR A 174 0.19 32.57 -7.65
CA TYR A 174 1.45 32.45 -8.40
C TYR A 174 2.61 33.23 -7.76
N SER A 175 2.59 33.36 -6.43
CA SER A 175 3.58 34.16 -5.71
C SER A 175 4.74 33.33 -5.19
N VAL A 176 5.92 33.95 -5.09
CA VAL A 176 7.10 33.36 -4.46
C VAL A 176 7.59 34.23 -3.31
N ALA A 177 7.91 33.63 -2.17
CA ALA A 177 8.54 34.39 -1.10
C ALA A 177 9.57 33.58 -0.33
N CYS A 178 10.78 34.10 -0.17
CA CYS A 178 11.86 33.41 0.54
C CYS A 178 12.54 34.31 1.57
N GLY A 179 13.01 33.72 2.67
CA GLY A 179 13.65 34.41 3.79
C GLY A 179 12.76 34.48 5.04
N GLN A 180 12.93 35.51 5.86
CA GLN A 180 12.30 35.62 7.18
C GLN A 180 11.10 36.58 7.14
N THR A 181 9.91 36.11 7.54
CA THR A 181 8.69 36.93 7.67
C THR A 181 8.35 37.73 6.41
N THR A 182 8.57 37.16 5.22
CA THR A 182 8.24 37.81 3.95
C THR A 182 6.75 37.69 3.61
N LYS A 183 6.19 38.69 2.91
CA LYS A 183 4.81 38.72 2.46
C LYS A 183 4.75 39.03 0.96
N ALA A 184 4.28 38.07 0.18
CA ALA A 184 3.97 38.25 -1.24
C ALA A 184 2.47 37.96 -1.38
N THR A 185 1.64 39.01 -1.32
CA THR A 185 0.20 38.89 -0.98
C THR A 185 -0.72 38.96 -2.19
N ASN A 186 -0.23 39.41 -3.35
CA ASN A 186 -1.04 39.62 -4.55
C ASN A 186 -0.62 38.72 -5.71
N HIS A 187 -1.38 38.72 -6.80
CA HIS A 187 -1.10 37.90 -7.99
C HIS A 187 0.31 38.18 -8.55
N GLY A 188 1.10 37.13 -8.77
CA GLY A 188 2.43 37.20 -9.38
C GLY A 188 3.49 37.91 -8.53
N THR A 189 3.26 38.07 -7.23
CA THR A 189 4.17 38.81 -6.34
C THR A 189 5.40 38.01 -5.92
N SER A 190 6.51 38.71 -5.69
CA SER A 190 7.79 38.13 -5.30
C SER A 190 8.40 38.90 -4.12
N ALA A 191 8.74 38.22 -3.02
CA ALA A 191 9.35 38.85 -1.84
C ALA A 191 10.55 38.07 -1.28
N PHE A 192 11.74 38.69 -1.20
CA PHE A 192 12.98 38.02 -0.79
C PHE A 192 13.73 38.76 0.33
N GLY A 193 14.15 38.06 1.38
CA GLY A 193 14.95 38.65 2.46
C GLY A 193 14.22 38.65 3.79
N SER A 194 14.37 39.70 4.59
CA SER A 194 13.77 39.79 5.93
C SER A 194 12.71 40.88 5.96
N TYR A 195 11.51 40.56 6.47
CA TYR A 195 10.37 41.48 6.57
C TYR A 195 9.98 42.16 5.24
N SER A 196 10.31 41.55 4.10
CA SER A 196 10.01 42.10 2.77
C SER A 196 8.53 41.92 2.43
N GLU A 197 7.87 42.99 1.98
CA GLU A 197 6.46 42.97 1.58
C GLU A 197 6.25 43.47 0.14
N ALA A 198 5.74 42.58 -0.71
CA ALA A 198 5.29 42.86 -2.07
C ALA A 198 3.76 42.67 -2.15
N SER A 199 3.02 43.79 -2.22
CA SER A 199 1.55 43.77 -2.20
C SER A 199 0.88 44.29 -3.48
N GLY A 200 1.64 44.95 -4.37
CA GLY A 200 1.16 45.31 -5.71
C GLY A 200 1.09 44.10 -6.64
N VAL A 201 0.15 44.05 -7.59
CA VAL A 201 0.10 43.00 -8.61
C VAL A 201 1.44 42.94 -9.37
N ASN A 202 2.00 41.74 -9.56
CA ASN A 202 3.30 41.50 -10.20
C ASN A 202 4.48 42.28 -9.58
N SER A 203 4.36 42.70 -8.32
CA SER A 203 5.42 43.46 -7.64
C SER A 203 6.54 42.56 -7.11
N PHE A 204 7.72 43.15 -7.00
CA PHE A 204 8.93 42.55 -6.44
C PHE A 204 9.47 43.43 -5.31
N ALA A 205 9.80 42.82 -4.17
CA ALA A 205 10.47 43.45 -3.04
C ALA A 205 11.62 42.56 -2.54
N ALA A 206 12.80 43.13 -2.30
CA ALA A 206 13.93 42.38 -1.76
C ALA A 206 14.81 43.21 -0.82
N GLY A 207 15.29 42.61 0.29
CA GLY A 207 16.13 43.27 1.30
C GLY A 207 15.68 43.04 2.74
N ASN A 208 16.02 43.98 3.64
CA ASN A 208 15.54 43.99 5.03
C ASN A 208 14.53 45.13 5.22
N ILE A 209 13.28 44.80 5.54
CA ILE A 209 12.15 45.75 5.66
C ILE A 209 11.82 46.54 4.36
N PRO A 210 11.99 46.01 3.14
CA PRO A 210 11.50 46.69 1.94
C PRO A 210 9.98 46.54 1.84
N ARG A 211 9.27 47.65 1.64
CA ARG A 211 7.82 47.66 1.41
C ARG A 211 7.54 48.27 0.05
N ARG A 212 6.97 47.48 -0.87
CA ARG A 212 6.50 47.99 -2.18
C ARG A 212 4.99 47.85 -2.28
N GLN A 213 4.33 49.01 -2.32
CA GLN A 213 2.91 49.14 -2.64
C GLN A 213 2.85 49.87 -3.99
N ALA A 214 2.27 49.25 -5.01
CA ALA A 214 1.93 49.97 -6.23
C ALA A 214 0.60 50.73 -6.00
N PRO A 215 0.37 51.90 -6.62
CA PRO A 215 -0.92 52.56 -6.57
C PRO A 215 -2.05 51.69 -7.13
#